data_AF-A0A925MRR1-F1
#
_entry.id   AF-A0A925MRR1-F1
#
_cell.length_a   1.000
_cell.length_b   1.000
_cell.length_c   1.000
_cell.angle_alpha   90.00
_cell.angle_beta   90.00
_cell.angle_gamma   90.00
#
_symmetry.space_group_name_H-M   'P 1'
#
loop_
_entity.id
_entity.type
_entity.pdbx_description
1 polymer ?
#
loop_
_entity_poly.entity_id
_entity_poly.type
_entity_poly.pdbx_seq_one_letter_code
_entity_poly.pdbx_strand_id
1 'polypeptide(L)'
;MEVRASLRGEGGTNVPCGECVGCCVSSYHIPIRPQDKQALAIIPAHLLVSVHGQPNGHAMLGYLSDGTCHMLSAGKCSIYPQRPQTCRDYDCRIFAAAGIDAGGPDKTVINKRVREWRFTFKGEAEKRAHCAVQSAAAFIKNNRASFPGGRAPTASTGIAVLAIKAYEIFLKSDVHTKSAAEIANAIIKASGEFDAGLSAP
;
A
#
# COMPACT_ATOMS: atom_id res chain seq x y z
N MET A 1 7.26 -8.44 10.37
CA MET A 1 6.41 -8.55 9.15
C MET A 1 7.22 -8.17 7.93
N GLU A 2 7.32 -9.04 6.93
CA GLU A 2 8.02 -8.83 5.65
C GLU A 2 7.60 -7.51 4.96
N VAL A 3 6.31 -7.17 5.01
CA VAL A 3 5.77 -5.93 4.46
C VAL A 3 6.41 -4.67 5.05
N ARG A 4 6.75 -4.64 6.35
CA ARG A 4 7.41 -3.47 6.96
C ARG A 4 8.82 -3.26 6.41
N ALA A 5 9.55 -4.32 6.07
CA ALA A 5 10.85 -4.20 5.44
C ALA A 5 10.72 -3.60 4.03
N SER A 6 9.78 -4.13 3.22
CA SER A 6 9.52 -3.56 1.88
C SER A 6 9.05 -2.11 1.93
N LEU A 7 8.22 -1.72 2.91
CA LEU A 7 7.81 -0.33 3.12
C LEU A 7 8.96 0.62 3.51
N ARG A 8 10.09 0.09 4.02
CA ARG A 8 11.33 0.84 4.23
C ARG A 8 12.26 0.83 3.01
N GLY A 9 11.84 0.19 1.91
CA GLY A 9 12.66 0.02 0.72
C GLY A 9 13.69 -1.11 0.83
N GLU A 10 13.60 -1.97 1.85
CA GLU A 10 14.49 -3.13 2.07
C GLU A 10 14.06 -4.33 1.19
N GLY A 11 13.89 -4.09 -0.12
CA GLY A 11 13.47 -5.09 -1.11
C GLY A 11 11.99 -5.04 -1.51
N GLY A 12 11.65 -5.83 -2.54
CA GLY A 12 10.27 -5.99 -3.00
C GLY A 12 9.48 -6.99 -2.14
N THR A 13 8.18 -7.10 -2.38
CA THR A 13 7.35 -8.12 -1.73
C THR A 13 7.22 -9.35 -2.63
N ASN A 14 7.33 -10.55 -2.05
CA ASN A 14 7.06 -11.78 -2.79
C ASN A 14 5.62 -12.24 -2.54
N VAL A 15 4.69 -11.65 -3.29
CA VAL A 15 3.29 -12.08 -3.24
C VAL A 15 3.09 -13.28 -4.17
N PRO A 16 2.61 -14.44 -3.68
CA PRO A 16 2.41 -15.63 -4.51
C PRO A 16 1.10 -15.49 -5.31
N CYS A 17 1.03 -14.46 -6.15
CA CYS A 17 -0.11 -14.13 -7.00
C CYS A 17 -0.38 -15.20 -8.07
N GLY A 18 0.62 -16.01 -8.46
CA GLY A 18 0.53 -16.94 -9.59
C GLY A 18 0.16 -16.18 -10.87
N GLU A 19 -0.87 -16.64 -11.58
CA GLU A 19 -1.41 -15.97 -12.78
C GLU A 19 -2.34 -14.78 -12.46
N CYS A 20 -2.42 -14.32 -11.20
CA CYS A 20 -3.29 -13.19 -10.84
C CYS A 20 -2.81 -11.88 -11.49
N VAL A 21 -3.69 -11.26 -12.29
CA VAL A 21 -3.47 -9.95 -12.93
C VAL A 21 -4.26 -8.82 -12.27
N GLY A 22 -4.68 -9.00 -11.00
CA GLY A 22 -5.55 -8.05 -10.30
C GLY A 22 -5.06 -6.61 -10.39
N CYS A 23 -3.79 -6.34 -10.06
CA CYS A 23 -3.20 -4.99 -10.17
C CYS A 23 -3.15 -4.45 -11.61
N CYS A 24 -3.10 -5.30 -12.63
CA CYS A 24 -3.07 -4.90 -14.02
C CYS A 24 -4.44 -4.53 -14.59
N VAL A 25 -5.55 -4.89 -13.93
CA VAL A 25 -6.93 -4.64 -14.39
C VAL A 25 -7.72 -3.77 -13.41
N SER A 26 -7.00 -2.91 -12.69
CA SER A 26 -7.57 -2.15 -11.58
C SER A 26 -7.16 -0.69 -11.62
N SER A 27 -7.08 -0.09 -12.81
CA SER A 27 -6.97 1.37 -12.98
C SER A 27 -5.92 2.02 -12.09
N TYR A 28 -4.76 1.38 -11.91
CA TYR A 28 -3.67 1.94 -11.13
C TYR A 28 -2.80 2.80 -12.02
N HIS A 29 -2.54 4.02 -11.56
CA HIS A 29 -1.41 4.79 -12.04
C HIS A 29 -0.13 4.18 -11.46
N ILE A 30 0.86 3.92 -12.31
CA ILE A 30 2.10 3.26 -11.92
C ILE A 30 3.22 4.30 -11.96
N PRO A 31 3.71 4.75 -10.79
CA PRO A 31 4.95 5.51 -10.71
C PRO A 31 6.11 4.73 -11.32
N ILE A 32 6.84 5.36 -12.24
CA ILE A 32 8.06 4.86 -12.85
C ILE A 32 9.21 5.73 -12.34
N ARG A 33 10.19 5.11 -11.69
CA ARG A 33 11.35 5.79 -11.12
C ARG A 33 12.45 5.88 -12.19
N PRO A 34 13.36 6.86 -12.13
CA PRO A 34 14.49 6.92 -13.06
C PRO A 34 15.43 5.70 -12.95
N GLN A 35 15.37 4.96 -11.83
CA GLN A 35 16.10 3.70 -11.64
C GLN A 35 15.46 2.51 -12.35
N ASP A 36 14.21 2.60 -12.80
CA ASP A 36 13.50 1.53 -13.53
C ASP A 36 13.97 1.41 -15.00
N LYS A 37 15.30 1.39 -15.22
CA LYS A 37 15.94 1.46 -16.54
C LYS A 37 15.42 0.41 -17.52
N GLN A 38 15.21 -0.82 -17.04
CA GLN A 38 14.72 -1.91 -17.89
C GLN A 38 13.24 -1.71 -18.29
N ALA A 39 12.41 -1.19 -17.38
CA ALA A 39 11.03 -0.86 -17.70
C ALA A 39 10.96 0.32 -18.69
N LEU A 40 11.74 1.37 -18.44
CA LEU A 40 11.84 2.56 -19.29
C LEU A 40 12.31 2.25 -20.71
N ALA A 41 13.13 1.21 -20.91
CA ALA A 41 13.58 0.79 -22.23
C ALA A 41 12.49 0.09 -23.06
N ILE A 42 11.42 -0.39 -22.42
CA ILE A 42 10.36 -1.17 -23.07
C ILE A 42 9.03 -0.41 -23.14
N ILE A 43 8.69 0.35 -22.09
CA ILE A 43 7.45 1.12 -22.06
C ILE A 43 7.52 2.23 -23.12
N PRO A 44 6.56 2.30 -24.06
CA PRO A 44 6.53 3.37 -25.06
C PRO A 44 6.49 4.75 -24.40
N ALA A 45 7.44 5.62 -24.77
CA ALA A 45 7.62 6.93 -24.13
C ALA A 45 6.36 7.82 -24.16
N HIS A 46 5.53 7.71 -25.20
CA HIS A 46 4.29 8.49 -25.32
C HIS A 46 3.20 8.09 -24.30
N LEU A 47 3.35 6.95 -23.61
CA LEU A 47 2.46 6.52 -22.53
C LEU A 47 2.91 7.03 -21.16
N LEU A 48 4.11 7.59 -21.08
CA LEU A 48 4.69 8.12 -19.86
C LEU A 48 4.41 9.62 -19.76
N VAL A 49 3.83 10.04 -18.65
CA VAL A 49 3.56 11.46 -18.38
C VAL A 49 4.36 11.91 -17.16
N SER A 50 4.94 13.10 -17.26
CA SER A 50 5.46 13.83 -16.10
C SER A 50 4.29 14.57 -15.45
N VAL A 51 4.04 14.32 -14.17
CA VAL A 51 3.01 15.06 -13.43
C VAL A 51 3.64 16.15 -12.58
N HIS A 52 2.91 17.26 -12.41
CA HIS A 52 3.36 18.38 -11.59
C HIS A 52 3.63 17.94 -10.14
N GLY A 53 4.78 18.35 -9.59
CA GLY A 53 5.19 18.04 -8.22
C GLY A 53 5.85 16.66 -8.03
N GLN A 54 6.08 15.88 -9.09
CA GLN A 54 6.91 14.68 -8.99
C GLN A 54 8.40 15.02 -8.86
N PRO A 55 9.20 14.19 -8.16
CA PRO A 55 10.65 14.36 -8.14
C PRO A 55 11.23 14.23 -9.55
N ASN A 56 12.32 14.96 -9.81
CA ASN A 56 12.97 14.98 -11.13
C ASN A 56 13.23 13.56 -11.66
N GLY A 57 12.94 13.36 -12.95
CA GLY A 57 13.14 12.08 -13.65
C GLY A 57 12.11 10.99 -13.32
N HIS A 58 11.12 11.27 -12.49
CA HIS A 58 9.98 10.36 -12.32
C HIS A 58 8.96 10.57 -13.43
N ALA A 59 8.28 9.48 -13.78
CA ALA A 59 7.16 9.49 -14.70
C ALA A 59 6.01 8.67 -14.13
N MET A 60 4.86 8.79 -14.76
CA MET A 60 3.67 8.01 -14.44
C MET A 60 3.20 7.27 -15.70
N LEU A 61 2.93 5.98 -15.56
CA LEU A 61 2.22 5.19 -16.55
C LEU A 61 0.74 5.12 -16.15
N GLY A 62 -0.14 5.54 -17.06
CA GLY A 62 -1.59 5.46 -16.88
C GLY A 62 -2.16 4.06 -17.17
N TYR A 63 -3.46 4.03 -17.43
CA TYR A 63 -4.22 2.84 -17.83
C TYR A 63 -5.15 3.19 -19.00
N LEU A 64 -5.59 2.17 -19.73
CA LEU A 64 -6.54 2.27 -20.83
C LEU A 64 -7.92 2.68 -20.34
N SER A 65 -8.81 3.13 -21.23
CA SER A 65 -10.15 3.60 -20.86
C SER A 65 -11.02 2.57 -20.14
N ASP A 66 -10.72 1.27 -20.29
CA ASP A 66 -11.37 0.16 -19.60
C ASP A 66 -10.74 -0.19 -18.23
N GLY A 67 -9.71 0.54 -17.80
CA GLY A 67 -9.01 0.34 -16.54
C GLY A 67 -7.84 -0.65 -16.61
N THR A 68 -7.50 -1.17 -17.80
CA THR A 68 -6.39 -2.12 -17.97
C THR A 68 -5.04 -1.42 -18.13
N CYS A 69 -3.97 -2.05 -17.63
CA CYS A 69 -2.61 -1.56 -17.80
C CYS A 69 -2.18 -1.69 -19.26
N HIS A 70 -1.51 -0.66 -19.80
CA HIS A 70 -0.94 -0.70 -21.16
C HIS A 70 0.02 -1.87 -21.42
N MET A 71 0.64 -2.41 -20.36
CA MET A 71 1.56 -3.53 -20.46
C MET A 71 0.89 -4.89 -20.24
N LEU A 72 -0.45 -4.95 -20.15
CA LEU A 72 -1.20 -6.19 -20.10
C LEU A 72 -1.52 -6.65 -21.53
N SER A 73 -1.01 -7.81 -21.93
CA SER A 73 -1.24 -8.40 -23.25
C SER A 73 -1.53 -9.89 -23.10
N ALA A 74 -2.55 -10.39 -23.80
CA ALA A 74 -3.01 -11.78 -23.74
C ALA A 74 -3.17 -12.32 -22.29
N GLY A 75 -3.69 -11.47 -21.39
CA GLY A 75 -3.92 -11.83 -19.98
C GLY A 75 -2.65 -11.94 -19.13
N LYS A 76 -1.50 -11.46 -19.61
CA LYS A 76 -0.22 -11.48 -18.87
C LYS A 76 0.50 -10.14 -18.99
N CYS A 77 1.33 -9.82 -18.00
CA CYS A 77 2.19 -8.63 -18.09
C CYS A 77 3.30 -8.89 -19.12
N SER A 78 3.32 -8.12 -20.22
CA SER A 78 4.29 -8.26 -21.31
C SER A 78 5.72 -7.91 -20.90
N ILE A 79 5.88 -7.16 -19.81
CA ILE A 79 7.18 -6.78 -19.24
C ILE A 79 7.42 -7.39 -17.85
N TYR A 80 6.79 -8.52 -17.52
CA TYR A 80 6.81 -9.05 -16.15
C TYR A 80 8.23 -9.12 -15.55
N PRO A 81 9.26 -9.66 -16.24
CA PRO A 81 10.62 -9.70 -15.67
C PRO A 81 11.26 -8.32 -15.50
N GLN A 82 10.88 -7.33 -16.32
CA GLN A 82 11.39 -5.96 -16.34
C GLN A 82 10.46 -4.95 -15.66
N ARG A 83 9.40 -5.41 -14.99
CA ARG A 83 8.39 -4.56 -14.36
C ARG A 83 9.05 -3.51 -13.44
N PRO A 84 8.52 -2.28 -13.38
CA PRO A 84 9.06 -1.23 -12.54
C PRO A 84 8.97 -1.61 -11.07
N GLN A 85 9.80 -0.97 -10.23
CA GLN A 85 9.89 -1.27 -8.81
C GLN A 85 8.53 -1.15 -8.12
N THR A 86 7.70 -0.17 -8.48
CA THR A 86 6.34 -0.03 -7.95
C THR A 86 5.47 -1.29 -8.13
N CYS A 87 5.61 -2.00 -9.26
CA CYS A 87 4.90 -3.26 -9.48
C CYS A 87 5.50 -4.43 -8.70
N ARG A 88 6.79 -4.36 -8.32
CA ARG A 88 7.47 -5.37 -7.48
C ARG A 88 7.16 -5.19 -6.01
N ASP A 89 6.96 -3.95 -5.59
CA ASP A 89 6.64 -3.59 -4.22
C ASP A 89 5.16 -3.82 -3.90
N TYR A 90 4.31 -3.91 -4.92
CA TYR A 90 2.87 -4.01 -4.75
C TYR A 90 2.44 -5.29 -4.02
N ASP A 91 1.93 -5.12 -2.80
CA ASP A 91 1.41 -6.20 -1.97
C ASP A 91 -0.06 -5.99 -1.61
N CYS A 92 -0.97 -6.72 -2.28
CA CYS A 92 -2.40 -6.64 -1.96
C CYS A 92 -2.76 -7.21 -0.57
N ARG A 93 -1.87 -7.97 0.08
CA ARG A 93 -2.12 -8.53 1.42
C ARG A 93 -2.20 -7.43 2.49
N ILE A 94 -1.66 -6.24 2.23
CA ILE A 94 -1.78 -5.11 3.17
C ILE A 94 -3.24 -4.74 3.43
N PHE A 95 -4.10 -4.88 2.42
CA PHE A 95 -5.53 -4.60 2.56
C PHE A 95 -6.21 -5.65 3.44
N ALA A 96 -5.87 -6.93 3.22
CA ALA A 96 -6.36 -8.04 4.03
C ALA A 96 -5.90 -7.91 5.49
N ALA A 97 -4.64 -7.56 5.72
CA ALA A 97 -4.08 -7.32 7.05
C ALA A 97 -4.75 -6.13 7.76
N ALA A 98 -5.12 -5.09 7.01
CA ALA A 98 -5.86 -3.93 7.51
C ALA A 98 -7.37 -4.18 7.64
N GLY A 99 -7.89 -5.32 7.18
CA GLY A 99 -9.32 -5.63 7.19
C GLY A 99 -10.16 -4.74 6.27
N ILE A 100 -9.58 -4.25 5.17
CA ILE A 100 -10.26 -3.36 4.21
C ILE A 100 -10.12 -3.88 2.77
N ASP A 101 -10.98 -3.38 1.87
CA ASP A 101 -10.86 -3.59 0.43
C ASP A 101 -9.87 -2.57 -0.20
N ALA A 102 -9.31 -2.93 -1.35
CA ALA A 102 -8.33 -2.12 -2.09
C ALA A 102 -8.93 -0.85 -2.72
N GLY A 103 -10.26 -0.77 -2.86
CA GLY A 103 -10.97 0.40 -3.35
C GLY A 103 -12.37 0.08 -3.86
N GLY A 104 -12.89 0.94 -4.74
CA GLY A 104 -14.23 0.90 -5.29
C GLY A 104 -14.46 -0.17 -6.38
N PRO A 105 -15.50 -0.02 -7.21
CA PRO A 105 -15.87 -0.99 -8.24
C PRO A 105 -14.76 -1.31 -9.25
N ASP A 106 -13.88 -0.35 -9.52
CA ASP A 106 -12.71 -0.48 -10.38
C ASP A 106 -11.64 -1.43 -9.81
N LYS A 107 -11.73 -1.82 -8.53
CA LYS A 107 -10.81 -2.75 -7.86
C LYS A 107 -11.40 -4.14 -7.63
N THR A 108 -12.50 -4.49 -8.30
CA THR A 108 -13.26 -5.73 -8.02
C THR A 108 -12.40 -7.00 -8.04
N VAL A 109 -11.49 -7.15 -9.02
CA VAL A 109 -10.62 -8.33 -9.13
C VAL A 109 -9.65 -8.42 -7.95
N ILE A 110 -9.08 -7.30 -7.54
CA ILE A 110 -8.19 -7.24 -6.37
C ILE A 110 -8.97 -7.47 -5.08
N ASN A 111 -10.14 -6.86 -4.93
CA ASN A 111 -10.99 -7.04 -3.75
C ASN A 111 -11.37 -8.51 -3.57
N LYS A 112 -11.67 -9.23 -4.65
CA LYS A 112 -11.87 -10.68 -4.59
C LYS A 112 -10.64 -11.39 -4.02
N ARG A 113 -9.45 -11.11 -4.55
CA ARG A 113 -8.20 -11.71 -4.06
C ARG A 113 -7.89 -11.33 -2.61
N VAL A 114 -8.12 -10.07 -2.23
CA VAL A 114 -7.92 -9.55 -0.86
C VAL A 114 -8.74 -10.37 0.13
N ARG A 115 -10.01 -10.64 -0.20
CA ARG A 115 -10.94 -11.40 0.64
C ARG A 115 -10.64 -12.90 0.73
N GLU A 116 -9.79 -13.43 -0.15
CA GLU A 116 -9.36 -14.82 -0.14
C GLU A 116 -8.14 -15.05 0.77
N TRP A 117 -7.35 -14.01 1.07
CA TRP A 117 -6.18 -14.16 1.94
C TRP A 117 -6.59 -14.61 3.35
N ARG A 118 -5.85 -15.58 3.88
CA ARG A 118 -5.97 -16.07 5.25
C ARG A 118 -4.59 -16.04 5.88
N PHE A 119 -4.54 -15.57 7.12
CA PHE A 119 -3.29 -15.49 7.89
C PHE A 119 -3.30 -16.56 8.98
N THR A 120 -2.17 -17.25 9.12
CA THR A 120 -1.87 -18.14 10.24
C THR A 120 -0.85 -17.47 11.13
N PHE A 121 -1.04 -17.52 12.44
CA PHE A 121 -0.15 -16.90 13.43
C PHE A 121 0.56 -17.97 14.24
N LYS A 122 1.84 -17.74 14.53
CA LYS A 122 2.65 -18.63 15.38
C LYS A 122 2.27 -18.52 16.87
N GLY A 123 1.58 -17.44 17.27
CA GLY A 123 1.11 -17.26 18.63
C GLY A 123 0.31 -15.98 18.85
N GLU A 124 -0.12 -15.78 20.10
CA GLU A 124 -1.02 -14.69 20.49
C GLU A 124 -0.42 -13.29 20.28
N ALA A 125 0.91 -13.13 20.35
CA ALA A 125 1.55 -11.86 20.07
C ALA A 125 1.35 -11.40 18.60
N GLU A 126 1.54 -12.32 17.64
CA GLU A 126 1.33 -12.03 16.22
C GLU A 126 -0.16 -11.78 15.90
N LYS A 127 -1.04 -12.54 16.54
CA LYS A 127 -2.50 -12.34 16.43
C LYS A 127 -2.92 -10.97 16.97
N ARG A 128 -2.40 -10.56 18.14
CA ARG A 128 -2.63 -9.21 18.70
C ARG A 128 -2.08 -8.12 17.78
N ALA A 129 -0.89 -8.32 17.21
CA ALA A 129 -0.33 -7.37 16.23
C ALA A 129 -1.25 -7.19 15.02
N HIS A 130 -1.80 -8.26 14.46
CA HIS A 130 -2.77 -8.15 13.37
C HIS A 130 -4.06 -7.45 13.82
N CYS A 131 -4.65 -7.81 14.96
CA CYS A 131 -5.82 -7.09 15.49
C CYS A 131 -5.53 -5.59 15.65
N ALA A 132 -4.34 -5.22 16.11
CA ALA A 132 -3.91 -3.83 16.22
C ALA A 132 -3.79 -3.12 14.86
N VAL A 133 -3.34 -3.80 13.79
CA VAL A 133 -3.35 -3.26 12.43
C VAL A 133 -4.78 -2.96 11.97
N GLN A 134 -5.72 -3.87 12.22
CA GLN A 134 -7.14 -3.67 11.87
C GLN A 134 -7.76 -2.51 12.67
N SER A 135 -7.48 -2.44 13.98
CA SER A 135 -7.92 -1.33 14.84
C SER A 135 -7.37 0.01 14.36
N ALA A 136 -6.09 0.06 13.97
CA ALA A 136 -5.47 1.25 13.41
C ALA A 136 -6.14 1.69 12.11
N ALA A 137 -6.39 0.75 11.18
CA ALA A 137 -7.06 1.05 9.92
C ALA A 137 -8.50 1.57 10.13
N ALA A 138 -9.26 0.92 11.03
CA ALA A 138 -10.60 1.35 11.40
C ALA A 138 -10.60 2.76 12.02
N PHE A 139 -9.64 3.04 12.91
CA PHE A 139 -9.48 4.35 13.51
C PHE A 139 -9.20 5.43 12.46
N ILE A 140 -8.23 5.21 11.56
CA ILE A 140 -7.88 6.15 10.48
C ILE A 140 -9.09 6.46 9.60
N LYS A 141 -9.89 5.43 9.26
CA LYS A 141 -11.07 5.58 8.42
C LYS A 141 -12.18 6.39 9.11
N ASN A 142 -12.41 6.14 10.39
CA ASN A 142 -13.55 6.71 11.13
C ASN A 142 -13.26 8.07 11.78
N ASN A 143 -11.98 8.40 12.02
CA ASN A 143 -11.57 9.61 12.74
C ASN A 143 -10.74 10.57 11.88
N ARG A 144 -11.01 10.65 10.58
CA ARG A 144 -10.25 11.49 9.64
C ARG A 144 -10.16 12.95 10.07
N ALA A 145 -11.24 13.50 10.62
CA ALA A 145 -11.31 14.88 11.10
C ALA A 145 -10.36 15.16 12.28
N SER A 146 -9.93 14.13 13.01
CA SER A 146 -9.00 14.25 14.14
C SER A 146 -7.54 14.34 13.71
N PHE A 147 -7.22 14.10 12.44
CA PHE A 147 -5.85 14.19 11.94
C PHE A 147 -5.43 15.66 11.75
N PRO A 148 -4.26 16.06 12.26
CA PRO A 148 -3.81 17.44 12.20
C PRO A 148 -3.69 17.93 10.76
N GLY A 149 -4.25 19.11 10.48
CA GLY A 149 -4.23 19.72 9.15
C GLY A 149 -4.99 18.96 8.08
N GLY A 150 -5.94 18.07 8.45
CA GLY A 150 -6.74 17.30 7.50
C GLY A 150 -5.94 16.23 6.73
N ARG A 151 -4.77 15.85 7.23
CA ARG A 151 -3.80 14.99 6.53
C ARG A 151 -4.10 13.49 6.57
N ALA A 152 -5.32 13.09 6.92
CA ALA A 152 -5.70 11.67 6.94
C ALA A 152 -5.73 11.11 5.51
N PRO A 153 -5.15 9.91 5.24
CA PRO A 153 -5.26 9.30 3.93
C PRO A 153 -6.71 8.90 3.63
N THR A 154 -7.15 9.19 2.40
CA THR A 154 -8.49 8.82 1.91
C THR A 154 -8.48 7.52 1.11
N ALA A 155 -7.40 7.26 0.37
CA ALA A 155 -7.20 6.07 -0.43
C ALA A 155 -6.87 4.85 0.46
N SER A 156 -7.43 3.67 0.13
CA SER A 156 -7.21 2.43 0.88
C SER A 156 -5.74 2.10 1.09
N THR A 157 -4.89 2.32 0.08
CA THR A 157 -3.44 2.06 0.19
C THR A 157 -2.81 2.92 1.29
N GLY A 158 -3.12 4.21 1.33
CA GLY A 158 -2.62 5.11 2.35
C GLY A 158 -3.09 4.72 3.76
N ILE A 159 -4.35 4.30 3.88
CA ILE A 159 -4.92 3.82 5.16
C ILE A 159 -4.19 2.55 5.63
N ALA A 160 -4.06 1.54 4.76
CA ALA A 160 -3.42 0.27 5.11
C ALA A 160 -1.94 0.46 5.46
N VAL A 161 -1.20 1.23 4.67
CA VAL A 161 0.22 1.51 4.93
C VAL A 161 0.39 2.26 6.26
N LEU A 162 -0.41 3.31 6.51
CA LEU A 162 -0.32 4.07 7.75
C LEU A 162 -0.66 3.20 8.97
N ALA A 163 -1.68 2.34 8.86
CA ALA A 163 -2.02 1.36 9.89
C ALA A 163 -0.85 0.41 10.19
N ILE A 164 -0.21 -0.14 9.16
CA ILE A 164 0.94 -1.07 9.31
C ILE A 164 2.16 -0.37 9.93
N LYS A 165 2.38 0.92 9.63
CA LYS A 165 3.46 1.71 10.24
C LYS A 165 3.20 1.96 11.73
N ALA A 166 1.96 2.28 12.10
CA ALA A 166 1.62 2.81 13.42
C ALA A 166 0.85 1.85 14.36
N TYR A 167 0.66 0.58 13.98
CA TYR A 167 -0.18 -0.37 14.74
C TYR A 167 0.23 -0.56 16.21
N GLU A 168 1.52 -0.37 16.54
CA GLU A 168 2.05 -0.52 17.91
C GLU A 168 1.37 0.41 18.92
N ILE A 169 0.80 1.54 18.48
CA ILE A 169 -0.01 2.42 19.32
C ILE A 169 -1.23 1.67 19.87
N PHE A 170 -1.84 0.81 19.06
CA PHE A 170 -3.03 0.04 19.41
C PHE A 170 -2.72 -1.23 20.21
N LEU A 171 -1.44 -1.51 20.48
CA LEU A 171 -1.03 -2.52 21.46
C LEU A 171 -0.93 -1.96 22.89
N LYS A 172 -0.92 -0.63 23.05
CA LYS A 172 -0.79 0.02 24.35
C LYS A 172 -2.14 0.03 25.06
N SER A 173 -2.16 -0.41 26.32
CA SER A 173 -3.40 -0.51 27.12
C SER A 173 -4.09 0.84 27.33
N ASP A 174 -3.34 1.95 27.26
CA ASP A 174 -3.82 3.32 27.46
C ASP A 174 -4.43 3.93 26.18
N VAL A 175 -4.42 3.23 25.04
CA VAL A 175 -4.92 3.80 23.78
C VAL A 175 -6.42 4.15 23.88
N HIS A 176 -7.19 3.38 24.64
CA HIS A 176 -8.63 3.57 24.80
C HIS A 176 -9.01 4.76 25.68
N THR A 177 -8.07 5.28 26.48
CA THR A 177 -8.29 6.46 27.34
C THR A 177 -7.89 7.77 26.66
N LYS A 178 -7.25 7.70 25.49
CA LYS A 178 -6.82 8.86 24.71
C LYS A 178 -7.95 9.39 23.84
N SER A 179 -7.99 10.69 23.67
CA SER A 179 -8.85 11.34 22.68
C SER A 179 -8.45 10.95 21.25
N ALA A 180 -9.39 11.07 20.31
CA ALA A 180 -9.09 10.80 18.90
C ALA A 180 -7.97 11.71 18.33
N ALA A 181 -7.87 12.95 18.81
CA ALA A 181 -6.80 13.86 18.40
C ALA A 181 -5.41 13.38 18.89
N GLU A 182 -5.32 12.90 20.13
CA GLU A 182 -4.07 12.34 20.68
C GLU A 182 -3.64 11.08 19.93
N ILE A 183 -4.57 10.18 19.64
CA ILE A 183 -4.30 8.97 18.86
C ILE A 183 -3.84 9.34 17.44
N ALA A 184 -4.51 10.28 16.77
CA ALA A 184 -4.14 10.73 15.43
C ALA A 184 -2.73 11.35 15.40
N ASN A 185 -2.39 12.19 16.38
CA ASN A 185 -1.04 12.75 16.52
C ASN A 185 0.01 11.66 16.75
N ALA A 186 -0.29 10.67 17.60
CA ALA A 186 0.59 9.55 17.84
C ALA A 186 0.83 8.73 16.57
N ILE A 187 -0.21 8.50 15.74
CA ILE A 187 -0.10 7.79 14.47
C ILE A 187 0.84 8.52 13.50
N ILE A 188 0.71 9.84 13.37
CA ILE A 188 1.59 10.63 12.50
C ILE A 188 3.03 10.56 13.00
N LYS A 189 3.24 10.71 14.31
CA LYS A 189 4.57 10.59 14.92
C LYS A 189 5.20 9.22 14.66
N ALA A 190 4.47 8.14 14.94
CA ALA A 190 4.96 6.77 14.73
C ALA A 190 5.24 6.47 13.25
N SER A 191 4.44 7.02 12.32
CA SER A 191 4.75 6.91 10.89
C SER A 191 6.03 7.64 10.52
N GLY A 192 6.28 8.83 11.07
CA GLY A 192 7.51 9.58 10.85
C GLY A 192 8.74 8.86 11.41
N GLU A 193 8.64 8.30 12.60
CA GLU A 193 9.71 7.47 13.21
C GLU A 193 10.01 6.24 12.34
N PHE A 194 8.98 5.54 11.87
CA PHE A 194 9.13 4.41 10.96
C PHE A 194 9.88 4.79 9.68
N ASP A 195 9.53 5.93 9.07
CA ASP A 195 10.15 6.41 7.84
C ASP A 195 11.60 6.88 8.06
N ALA A 196 11.93 7.36 9.26
CA ALA A 196 13.28 7.70 9.67
C ALA A 196 14.14 6.46 10.03
N GLY A 197 13.56 5.26 10.03
CA GLY A 197 14.24 4.03 10.45
C GLY A 197 14.40 3.90 11.97
N LEU A 198 13.69 4.72 12.75
CA LEU A 198 13.66 4.65 14.21
C LEU A 198 12.54 3.69 14.63
N SER A 199 12.87 2.63 15.36
CA SER A 199 11.85 1.82 16.03
C SER A 199 11.21 2.64 17.15
N ALA A 200 9.88 2.61 17.25
CA ALA A 200 9.16 3.24 18.35
C ALA A 200 9.70 2.71 19.70
N PRO A 201 9.86 3.56 20.72
CA PRO A 201 10.31 3.15 22.04
C PRO A 201 9.32 2.22 22.74
#